data_AF-A0A377TLD2-F1
#
_entry.id   AF-A0A377TLD2-F1
#
_cell.length_a   1.000
_cell.length_b   1.000
_cell.length_c   1.000
_cell.angle_alpha   90.00
_cell.angle_beta   90.00
_cell.angle_gamma   90.00
#
_symmetry.space_group_name_H-M   'P 1'
#
loop_
_entity.id
_entity.type
_entity.pdbx_description
1 polymer ?
#
loop_
_entity_poly.entity_id
_entity_poly.type
_entity_poly.pdbx_seq_one_letter_code
_entity_poly.pdbx_strand_id
1 'polypeptide(L)'
;MYIYTNTTTSTLTLSNLYSSSVQIFYYDNNGAFRYSLNGGTPVIVTGSGTNKIVSVTISGLDVSVATTISIDSAVNAGTVVIYGFYSEGTGNGVEINKMGNGGITAPQYIKTLPFLSQTGAVVAPDLLIMIIGTNDFRTSVTLQAFRDSLSSWIEAWKAIIPDSSIIMVAPPQCNASGANPLSSFRDVMRDVAINKGVEFYSMYDFMNTSYAKSNAQGLWKDNLHLSNVGARFLLNQLNKYFLEQ
;
A
#
# COMPACT_ATOMS: atom_id res chain seq x y z
N MET A 1 0.74 6.48 -5.49
CA MET A 1 1.22 7.87 -5.64
C MET A 1 2.53 7.78 -6.36
N TYR A 2 2.73 8.52 -7.44
CA TYR A 2 4.05 8.69 -8.06
C TYR A 2 4.35 10.17 -8.07
N ILE A 3 5.63 10.50 -8.08
CA ILE A 3 6.10 11.87 -8.28
C ILE A 3 6.83 11.90 -9.61
N TYR A 4 6.70 12.99 -10.36
CA TYR A 4 7.36 13.12 -11.64
C TYR A 4 7.80 14.54 -11.91
N THR A 5 8.80 14.69 -12.78
CA THR A 5 9.27 15.98 -13.27
C THR A 5 9.88 15.83 -14.65
N ASN A 6 9.76 16.87 -15.46
CA ASN A 6 10.49 17.05 -16.71
C ASN A 6 11.50 18.22 -16.62
N THR A 7 11.71 18.77 -15.42
CA THR A 7 12.59 19.92 -15.18
C THR A 7 13.92 19.47 -14.58
N THR A 8 14.88 20.40 -14.50
CA THR A 8 16.20 20.18 -13.90
C THR A 8 16.35 20.75 -12.48
N THR A 9 15.28 21.31 -11.92
CA THR A 9 15.34 22.03 -10.63
C THR A 9 14.54 21.36 -9.52
N SER A 10 13.94 20.20 -9.80
CA SER A 10 13.14 19.48 -8.82
C SER A 10 14.03 18.75 -7.83
N THR A 11 13.59 18.74 -6.57
CA THR A 11 14.29 18.05 -5.48
C THR A 11 13.30 17.24 -4.64
N LEU A 12 13.81 16.21 -3.99
CA LEU A 12 13.13 15.41 -2.98
C LEU A 12 14.13 15.04 -1.90
N THR A 13 13.70 15.04 -0.64
CA THR A 13 14.53 14.59 0.47
C THR A 13 13.77 13.60 1.33
N LEU A 14 14.40 12.45 1.59
CA LEU A 14 13.99 11.50 2.61
C LEU A 14 14.97 11.66 3.77
N SER A 15 14.49 11.81 4.99
CA SER A 15 15.33 11.98 6.18
C SER A 15 14.87 11.05 7.30
N ASN A 16 15.72 10.91 8.32
CA ASN A 16 15.44 10.06 9.49
C ASN A 16 15.21 8.58 9.12
N LEU A 17 15.95 8.09 8.12
CA LEU A 17 15.92 6.69 7.69
C LEU A 17 16.90 5.87 8.52
N TYR A 18 16.41 4.79 9.16
CA TYR A 18 17.23 3.80 9.86
C TYR A 18 17.00 2.46 9.15
N SER A 19 17.95 2.06 8.33
CA SER A 19 17.78 0.95 7.39
C SER A 19 19.13 0.49 6.89
N SER A 20 19.23 -0.77 6.50
CA SER A 20 20.45 -1.36 5.91
C SER A 20 20.52 -1.12 4.40
N SER A 21 19.36 -0.96 3.74
CA SER A 21 19.26 -0.70 2.32
C SER A 21 17.98 0.05 1.94
N VAL A 22 18.04 0.89 0.91
CA VAL A 22 16.87 1.57 0.34
C VAL A 22 16.83 1.35 -1.17
N GLN A 23 15.69 0.87 -1.66
CA GLN A 23 15.39 0.78 -3.07
C GLN A 23 14.57 1.98 -3.52
N ILE A 24 15.01 2.65 -4.60
CA ILE A 24 14.27 3.72 -5.26
C ILE A 24 13.63 3.14 -6.51
N PHE A 25 12.31 3.00 -6.53
CA PHE A 25 11.58 2.54 -7.72
C PHE A 25 11.33 3.72 -8.67
N TYR A 26 11.77 3.60 -9.92
CA TYR A 26 11.66 4.66 -10.93
C TYR A 26 11.18 4.13 -12.29
N TYR A 27 10.64 5.03 -13.12
CA TYR A 27 10.28 4.72 -14.50
C TYR A 27 11.52 4.70 -15.38
N ASP A 28 11.83 3.54 -15.93
CA ASP A 28 12.98 3.32 -16.78
C ASP A 28 12.70 3.75 -18.22
N ASN A 29 12.85 5.05 -18.49
CA ASN A 29 12.75 5.60 -19.84
C ASN A 29 13.93 6.53 -20.14
N ASN A 30 13.71 7.80 -20.50
CA ASN A 30 14.75 8.75 -20.88
C ASN A 30 15.09 9.80 -19.81
N GLY A 31 14.51 9.68 -18.62
CA GLY A 31 14.80 10.55 -17.48
C GLY A 31 16.09 10.18 -16.76
N ALA A 32 16.71 11.15 -16.11
CA ALA A 32 17.85 10.94 -15.22
C ALA A 32 17.71 11.76 -13.94
N PHE A 33 18.08 11.17 -12.81
CA PHE A 33 18.12 11.84 -11.51
C PHE A 33 19.43 11.54 -10.81
N ARG A 34 19.73 12.31 -9.77
CA ARG A 34 20.84 12.03 -8.86
C ARG A 34 20.31 11.73 -7.48
N TYR A 35 21.02 10.91 -6.73
CA TYR A 35 20.83 10.82 -5.29
C TYR A 35 22.16 11.00 -4.55
N SER A 36 22.13 11.54 -3.34
CA SER A 36 23.28 11.59 -2.44
C SER A 36 22.88 11.23 -1.01
N LEU A 37 23.82 10.66 -0.27
CA LEU A 37 23.64 10.26 1.12
C LEU A 37 24.29 11.29 2.03
N ASN A 38 23.55 11.84 2.99
CA ASN A 38 24.06 12.74 4.03
C ASN A 38 24.89 13.93 3.48
N GLY A 39 24.53 14.44 2.29
CA GLY A 39 25.25 15.53 1.62
C GLY A 39 26.55 15.12 0.90
N GLY A 40 26.81 13.82 0.77
CA GLY A 40 27.97 13.27 0.05
C GLY A 40 27.89 13.43 -1.48
N THR A 41 28.82 12.78 -2.18
CA THR A 41 28.92 12.82 -3.64
C THR A 41 27.66 12.25 -4.30
N PRO A 42 27.01 12.98 -5.23
CA PRO A 42 25.86 12.47 -5.94
C PRO A 42 26.18 11.29 -6.88
N VAL A 43 25.32 10.28 -6.87
CA VAL A 43 25.28 9.18 -7.82
C VAL A 43 24.23 9.47 -8.88
N ILE A 44 24.57 9.32 -10.16
CA ILE A 44 23.65 9.52 -11.28
C ILE A 44 22.92 8.20 -11.59
N VAL A 45 21.61 8.29 -11.74
CA VAL A 45 20.73 7.21 -12.22
C VAL A 45 20.08 7.67 -13.51
N THR A 46 20.38 6.97 -14.61
CA THR A 46 19.86 7.27 -15.94
C THR A 46 19.00 6.12 -16.41
N GLY A 47 17.79 6.42 -16.89
CA GLY A 47 16.92 5.41 -17.49
C GLY A 47 17.53 4.79 -18.75
N SER A 48 17.27 3.49 -18.94
CA SER A 48 17.78 2.67 -20.04
C SER A 48 16.75 2.43 -21.17
N GLY A 49 15.53 2.96 -21.04
CA GLY A 49 14.51 2.91 -22.09
C GLY A 49 13.64 1.65 -22.10
N THR A 50 13.59 0.85 -21.02
CA THR A 50 12.77 -0.38 -21.02
C THR A 50 11.26 -0.15 -20.89
N ASN A 51 10.83 1.07 -20.55
CA ASN A 51 9.45 1.46 -20.27
C ASN A 51 8.80 0.63 -19.13
N LYS A 52 9.60 0.26 -18.12
CA LYS A 52 9.17 -0.49 -16.94
C LYS A 52 9.45 0.29 -15.66
N ILE A 53 8.85 -0.14 -14.56
CA ILE A 53 9.30 0.19 -13.20
C ILE A 53 10.52 -0.68 -12.91
N VAL A 54 11.62 -0.05 -12.56
CA VAL A 54 12.84 -0.73 -12.07
C VAL A 54 13.30 -0.05 -10.79
N SER A 55 14.30 -0.61 -10.11
CA SER A 55 14.87 -0.01 -8.90
C SER A 55 16.39 0.16 -9.00
N VAL A 56 16.89 1.17 -8.27
CA VAL A 56 18.29 1.22 -7.85
C VAL A 56 18.35 0.96 -6.36
N THR A 57 19.28 0.10 -5.93
CA THR A 57 19.49 -0.23 -4.52
C THR A 57 20.64 0.58 -3.95
N ILE A 58 20.38 1.28 -2.85
CA ILE A 58 21.37 1.88 -1.97
C ILE A 58 21.59 0.87 -0.85
N SER A 59 22.80 0.32 -0.71
CA SER A 59 23.12 -0.72 0.28
C SER A 59 24.21 -0.27 1.26
N GLY A 60 24.39 -1.03 2.33
CA GLY A 60 25.46 -0.80 3.31
C GLY A 60 25.22 0.41 4.20
N LEU A 61 23.95 0.79 4.40
CA LEU A 61 23.56 1.86 5.31
C LEU A 61 23.68 1.39 6.77
N ASP A 62 24.15 2.29 7.65
CA ASP A 62 24.25 2.01 9.07
C ASP A 62 22.89 2.18 9.75
N VAL A 63 22.32 1.08 10.21
CA VAL A 63 21.01 1.04 10.87
C VAL A 63 20.96 1.80 12.19
N SER A 64 22.11 2.11 12.81
CA SER A 64 22.20 2.85 14.06
C SER A 64 22.25 4.36 13.87
N VAL A 65 22.41 4.84 12.63
CA VAL A 65 22.57 6.25 12.30
C VAL A 65 21.50 6.68 11.29
N ALA A 66 20.84 7.80 11.58
CA ALA A 66 19.87 8.38 10.66
C ALA A 66 20.53 8.74 9.32
N THR A 67 20.01 8.19 8.23
CA THR A 67 20.39 8.51 6.86
C THR A 67 19.42 9.51 6.24
N THR A 68 19.97 10.47 5.52
CA THR A 68 19.24 11.37 4.62
C THR A 68 19.60 11.05 3.18
N ILE A 69 18.59 10.82 2.34
CA ILE A 69 18.71 10.65 0.90
C ILE A 69 18.17 11.92 0.24
N SER A 70 19.06 12.66 -0.41
CA SER A 70 18.70 13.83 -1.22
C SER A 70 18.67 13.41 -2.68
N ILE A 71 17.58 13.72 -3.37
CA ILE A 71 17.35 13.41 -4.79
C ILE A 71 17.14 14.71 -5.55
N ASP A 72 17.76 14.85 -6.71
CA ASP A 72 17.53 15.99 -7.60
C ASP A 72 17.49 15.58 -9.08
N SER A 73 16.89 16.45 -9.90
CA SER A 73 16.77 16.24 -11.34
C SER A 73 17.78 17.06 -12.17
N ALA A 74 18.88 17.53 -11.60
CA ALA A 74 19.79 18.49 -12.29
C ALA A 74 20.38 17.98 -13.60
N VAL A 75 20.51 16.65 -13.74
CA VAL A 75 21.03 15.97 -14.95
C VAL A 75 19.93 15.53 -15.91
N ASN A 76 18.67 15.82 -15.61
CA ASN A 76 17.53 15.32 -16.36
C ASN A 76 17.42 15.99 -17.75
N ALA A 77 17.27 15.17 -18.79
CA ALA A 77 16.94 15.61 -20.14
C ALA A 77 15.62 15.01 -20.67
N GLY A 78 14.88 14.30 -19.81
CA GLY A 78 13.65 13.58 -20.15
C GLY A 78 12.60 13.69 -19.05
N THR A 79 11.88 12.60 -18.79
CA THR A 79 10.91 12.53 -17.68
C THR A 79 11.41 11.60 -16.58
N VAL A 80 11.64 12.17 -15.40
CA VAL A 80 11.90 11.39 -14.18
C VAL A 80 10.56 11.07 -13.54
N VAL A 81 10.33 9.81 -13.20
CA VAL A 81 9.19 9.36 -12.39
C VAL A 81 9.73 8.47 -11.28
N ILE A 82 9.36 8.75 -10.03
CA ILE A 82 9.63 7.90 -8.87
C ILE A 82 8.30 7.35 -8.36
N TYR A 83 8.20 6.03 -8.27
CA TYR A 83 7.01 5.31 -7.83
C TYR A 83 6.98 5.08 -6.32
N GLY A 84 8.14 5.07 -5.67
CA GLY A 84 8.24 4.93 -4.23
C GLY A 84 9.60 4.47 -3.77
N PHE A 85 9.68 4.22 -2.47
CA PHE A 85 10.87 3.76 -1.79
C PHE A 85 10.51 2.52 -1.00
N TYR A 86 11.41 1.55 -0.98
CA TYR A 86 11.33 0.40 -0.07
C TYR A 86 12.61 0.35 0.75
N SER A 87 12.46 0.30 2.07
CA SER A 87 13.56 0.34 3.02
C SER A 87 13.60 -1.01 3.71
N GLU A 88 14.69 -1.76 3.57
CA GLU A 88 14.85 -3.01 4.30
C GLU A 88 15.18 -2.70 5.76
N GLY A 89 14.53 -3.43 6.66
CA GLY A 89 14.57 -3.21 8.09
C GLY A 89 15.97 -3.36 8.69
N THR A 90 16.05 -3.01 9.97
CA THR A 90 17.30 -2.93 10.72
C THR A 90 17.79 -4.27 11.27
N GLY A 91 17.19 -5.39 10.84
CA GLY A 91 17.47 -6.74 11.33
C GLY A 91 16.18 -7.50 11.67
N ASN A 92 16.22 -8.29 12.74
CA ASN A 92 15.08 -9.10 13.18
C ASN A 92 13.89 -8.22 13.60
N GLY A 93 12.70 -8.48 13.05
CA GLY A 93 11.49 -7.76 13.42
C GLY A 93 10.36 -7.92 12.41
N VAL A 94 9.38 -7.01 12.50
CA VAL A 94 8.23 -6.94 11.58
C VAL A 94 8.27 -5.60 10.86
N GLU A 95 8.20 -5.64 9.53
CA GLU A 95 8.03 -4.46 8.69
C GLU A 95 6.57 -4.29 8.28
N ILE A 96 6.04 -3.07 8.41
CA ILE A 96 4.67 -2.77 7.99
C ILE A 96 4.72 -1.75 6.85
N ASN A 97 4.38 -2.22 5.65
CA ASN A 97 4.34 -1.40 4.45
C ASN A 97 2.89 -0.99 4.12
N LYS A 98 2.63 0.32 4.07
CA LYS A 98 1.31 0.85 3.70
C LYS A 98 1.23 1.15 2.20
N MET A 99 0.49 0.32 1.47
CA MET A 99 0.22 0.49 0.03
C MET A 99 -1.17 1.06 -0.26
N GLY A 100 -1.60 2.07 0.50
CA GLY A 100 -2.95 2.63 0.39
C GLY A 100 -3.05 3.84 -0.54
N ASN A 101 -4.15 3.95 -1.28
CA ASN A 101 -4.51 5.14 -2.05
C ASN A 101 -5.88 5.68 -1.61
N GLY A 102 -5.97 6.98 -1.31
CA GLY A 102 -7.21 7.60 -0.84
C GLY A 102 -8.32 7.52 -1.88
N GLY A 103 -9.53 7.13 -1.46
CA GLY A 103 -10.69 7.05 -2.36
C GLY A 103 -10.71 5.84 -3.30
N ILE A 104 -9.71 4.95 -3.26
CA ILE A 104 -9.64 3.81 -4.18
C ILE A 104 -10.76 2.79 -3.94
N THR A 105 -11.35 2.28 -5.03
CA THR A 105 -12.27 1.12 -5.03
C THR A 105 -11.53 -0.15 -5.47
N ALA A 106 -12.08 -1.34 -5.22
CA ALA A 106 -11.47 -2.59 -5.67
C ALA A 106 -11.27 -2.64 -7.21
N PRO A 107 -12.25 -2.22 -8.04
CA PRO A 107 -12.04 -2.12 -9.50
C PRO A 107 -11.01 -1.06 -9.93
N GLN A 108 -10.65 -0.11 -9.08
CA GLN A 108 -9.55 0.81 -9.37
C GLN A 108 -8.21 0.19 -8.98
N TYR A 109 -8.16 -0.64 -7.94
CA TYR A 109 -6.95 -1.30 -7.49
C TYR A 109 -6.42 -2.28 -8.54
N ILE A 110 -7.29 -2.97 -9.27
CA ILE A 110 -6.85 -3.92 -10.33
C ILE A 110 -5.96 -3.27 -11.40
N LYS A 111 -6.09 -1.94 -11.61
CA LYS A 111 -5.26 -1.19 -12.55
C LYS A 111 -3.77 -1.18 -12.19
N THR A 112 -3.44 -1.54 -10.95
CA THR A 112 -2.06 -1.64 -10.47
C THR A 112 -1.45 -3.02 -10.70
N LEU A 113 -2.28 -4.06 -10.88
CA LEU A 113 -1.82 -5.46 -10.99
C LEU A 113 -0.86 -5.74 -12.16
N PRO A 114 -0.98 -5.10 -13.34
CA PRO A 114 0.01 -5.28 -14.42
C PRO A 114 1.44 -4.87 -14.04
N PHE A 115 1.60 -4.03 -13.01
CA PHE A 115 2.90 -3.57 -12.51
C PHE A 115 3.37 -4.36 -11.28
N LEU A 116 2.55 -5.28 -10.78
CA LEU A 116 2.82 -5.99 -9.53
C LEU A 116 4.13 -6.79 -9.59
N SER A 117 4.41 -7.48 -10.70
CA SER A 117 5.65 -8.26 -10.85
C SER A 117 6.92 -7.42 -10.76
N GLN A 118 6.83 -6.11 -11.01
CA GLN A 118 7.96 -5.19 -11.01
C GLN A 118 8.32 -4.68 -9.61
N THR A 119 7.42 -4.86 -8.63
CA THR A 119 7.58 -4.33 -7.25
C THR A 119 7.27 -5.36 -6.18
N GLY A 120 6.25 -6.18 -6.38
CA GLY A 120 5.80 -7.21 -5.42
C GLY A 120 6.86 -8.24 -5.11
N ALA A 121 7.61 -8.74 -6.11
CA ALA A 121 8.70 -9.69 -5.89
C ALA A 121 9.90 -9.08 -5.13
N VAL A 122 10.02 -7.76 -5.14
CA VAL A 122 11.06 -7.03 -4.43
C VAL A 122 10.69 -6.84 -2.97
N VAL A 123 9.44 -6.44 -2.69
CA VAL A 123 8.95 -6.28 -1.31
C VAL A 123 8.72 -7.65 -0.65
N ALA A 124 8.33 -8.65 -1.44
CA ALA A 124 8.12 -10.03 -1.03
C ALA A 124 7.36 -10.22 0.32
N PRO A 125 6.19 -9.57 0.55
CA PRO A 125 5.52 -9.62 1.85
C PRO A 125 5.09 -11.03 2.25
N ASP A 126 5.43 -11.43 3.48
CA ASP A 126 4.92 -12.66 4.11
C ASP A 126 3.41 -12.59 4.37
N LEU A 127 2.89 -11.38 4.61
CA LEU A 127 1.49 -11.11 4.91
C LEU A 127 0.99 -9.88 4.16
N LEU A 128 -0.12 -10.06 3.46
CA LEU A 128 -0.89 -9.00 2.82
C LEU A 128 -2.23 -8.79 3.53
N ILE A 129 -2.54 -7.54 3.85
CA ILE A 129 -3.81 -7.17 4.50
C ILE A 129 -4.58 -6.21 3.58
N MET A 130 -5.66 -6.69 2.96
CA MET A 130 -6.51 -5.91 2.09
C MET A 130 -7.67 -5.30 2.88
N ILE A 131 -7.60 -4.01 3.17
CA ILE A 131 -8.69 -3.25 3.80
C ILE A 131 -9.39 -2.41 2.72
N ILE A 132 -10.52 -2.87 2.20
CA ILE A 132 -11.21 -2.23 1.07
C ILE A 132 -12.74 -2.44 1.13
N GLY A 133 -13.52 -1.56 0.50
CA GLY A 133 -14.97 -1.67 0.44
C GLY A 133 -15.73 -0.40 0.86
N THR A 134 -15.11 0.52 1.61
CA THR A 134 -15.78 1.77 2.02
C THR A 134 -16.13 2.63 0.82
N ASN A 135 -15.22 2.72 -0.15
CA ASN A 135 -15.43 3.47 -1.37
C ASN A 135 -16.36 2.73 -2.31
N ASP A 136 -16.17 1.42 -2.46
CA ASP A 136 -17.04 0.55 -3.26
C ASP A 136 -18.51 0.69 -2.84
N PHE A 137 -18.76 0.67 -1.52
CA PHE A 137 -20.05 0.95 -0.92
C PHE A 137 -20.58 2.34 -1.29
N ARG A 138 -19.88 3.42 -0.89
CA ARG A 138 -20.44 4.79 -1.04
C ARG A 138 -20.53 5.27 -2.49
N THR A 139 -19.71 4.74 -3.38
CA THR A 139 -19.77 5.07 -4.82
C THR A 139 -20.60 4.06 -5.61
N SER A 140 -21.30 3.15 -4.93
CA SER A 140 -22.22 2.19 -5.54
C SER A 140 -21.57 1.30 -6.62
N VAL A 141 -20.35 0.81 -6.35
CA VAL A 141 -19.76 -0.26 -7.17
C VAL A 141 -20.69 -1.48 -7.17
N THR A 142 -20.86 -2.13 -8.32
CA THR A 142 -21.70 -3.32 -8.38
C THR A 142 -21.06 -4.46 -7.58
N LEU A 143 -21.89 -5.29 -6.92
CA LEU A 143 -21.39 -6.42 -6.13
C LEU A 143 -20.55 -7.39 -6.97
N GLN A 144 -20.89 -7.57 -8.25
CA GLN A 144 -20.12 -8.38 -9.18
C GLN A 144 -18.74 -7.77 -9.48
N ALA A 145 -18.66 -6.47 -9.80
CA ALA A 145 -17.38 -5.83 -10.05
C ALA A 145 -16.48 -5.85 -8.79
N PHE A 146 -17.06 -5.73 -7.61
CA PHE A 146 -16.34 -5.89 -6.35
C PHE A 146 -15.77 -7.32 -6.21
N ARG A 147 -16.62 -8.35 -6.38
CA ARG A 147 -16.23 -9.77 -6.34
C ARG A 147 -15.08 -10.08 -7.30
N ASP A 148 -15.22 -9.68 -8.56
CA ASP A 148 -14.23 -9.97 -9.61
C ASP A 148 -12.90 -9.30 -9.27
N SER A 149 -12.95 -8.05 -8.78
CA SER A 149 -11.75 -7.30 -8.42
C SER A 149 -11.00 -7.90 -7.23
N LEU A 150 -11.72 -8.35 -6.19
CA LEU A 150 -11.10 -9.05 -5.06
C LEU A 150 -10.46 -10.36 -5.51
N SER A 151 -11.14 -11.11 -6.38
CA SER A 151 -10.64 -12.38 -6.92
C SER A 151 -9.37 -12.17 -7.75
N SER A 152 -9.37 -11.23 -8.69
CA SER A 152 -8.19 -10.87 -9.48
C SER A 152 -7.02 -10.42 -8.62
N TRP A 153 -7.29 -9.66 -7.55
CA TRP A 153 -6.23 -9.19 -6.66
C TRP A 153 -5.56 -10.34 -5.91
N ILE A 154 -6.35 -11.27 -5.35
CA ILE A 154 -5.82 -12.46 -4.65
C ILE A 154 -4.99 -13.30 -5.62
N GLU A 155 -5.53 -13.58 -6.81
CA GLU A 155 -4.85 -14.38 -7.84
C GLU A 155 -3.54 -13.74 -8.28
N ALA A 156 -3.51 -12.43 -8.51
CA ALA A 156 -2.31 -11.73 -8.94
C ALA A 156 -1.21 -11.78 -7.88
N TRP A 157 -1.54 -11.62 -6.59
CA TRP A 157 -0.53 -11.74 -5.53
C TRP A 157 -0.06 -13.17 -5.34
N LYS A 158 -0.97 -14.16 -5.31
CA LYS A 158 -0.59 -15.58 -5.21
C LYS A 158 0.22 -16.07 -6.40
N ALA A 159 0.06 -15.47 -7.59
CA ALA A 159 0.88 -15.78 -8.75
C ALA A 159 2.33 -15.26 -8.63
N ILE A 160 2.55 -14.16 -7.90
CA ILE A 160 3.89 -13.56 -7.73
C ILE A 160 4.57 -14.07 -6.46
N ILE A 161 3.81 -14.24 -5.38
CA ILE A 161 4.28 -14.67 -4.06
C ILE A 161 3.31 -15.74 -3.53
N PRO A 162 3.46 -17.00 -3.98
CA PRO A 162 2.54 -18.08 -3.61
C PRO A 162 2.43 -18.30 -2.10
N ASP A 163 3.52 -18.08 -1.38
CA ASP A 163 3.62 -18.33 0.06
C ASP A 163 3.09 -17.18 0.93
N SER A 164 2.78 -16.02 0.33
CA SER A 164 2.22 -14.89 1.08
C SER A 164 0.85 -15.23 1.67
N SER A 165 0.67 -14.98 2.96
CA SER A 165 -0.64 -15.05 3.61
C SER A 165 -1.48 -13.82 3.23
N ILE A 166 -2.79 -14.00 3.08
CA ILE A 166 -3.70 -12.90 2.72
C ILE A 166 -4.83 -12.83 3.74
N ILE A 167 -5.05 -11.65 4.31
CA ILE A 167 -6.21 -11.32 5.15
C ILE A 167 -7.05 -10.26 4.44
N MET A 168 -8.30 -10.62 4.14
CA MET A 168 -9.32 -9.72 3.60
C MET A 168 -10.09 -9.06 4.74
N VAL A 169 -10.08 -7.74 4.82
CA VAL A 169 -10.71 -6.98 5.90
C VAL A 169 -11.89 -6.17 5.38
N ALA A 170 -13.11 -6.60 5.72
CA ALA A 170 -14.31 -5.83 5.40
C ALA A 170 -14.42 -4.62 6.35
N PRO A 171 -14.71 -3.42 5.82
CA PRO A 171 -14.75 -2.19 6.60
C PRO A 171 -15.99 -2.14 7.52
N PRO A 172 -15.98 -1.32 8.57
CA PRO A 172 -17.13 -1.12 9.44
C PRO A 172 -18.18 -0.20 8.79
N GLN A 173 -19.40 -0.18 9.35
CA GLN A 173 -20.46 0.73 8.90
C GLN A 173 -20.07 2.19 9.16
N CYS A 174 -19.70 2.91 8.09
CA CYS A 174 -19.45 4.35 8.11
C CYS A 174 -20.74 5.18 7.92
N ASN A 175 -20.64 6.50 8.04
CA ASN A 175 -21.73 7.43 7.76
C ASN A 175 -21.77 7.81 6.28
N ALA A 176 -22.15 6.83 5.45
CA ALA A 176 -22.38 7.00 4.03
C ALA A 176 -23.51 6.09 3.56
N SER A 177 -23.95 6.30 2.33
CA SER A 177 -24.98 5.49 1.65
C SER A 177 -24.48 5.05 0.28
N GLY A 178 -25.00 3.92 -0.19
CA GLY A 178 -24.76 3.38 -1.53
C GLY A 178 -25.98 2.59 -2.02
N ALA A 179 -25.95 2.17 -3.28
CA ALA A 179 -27.04 1.40 -3.89
C ALA A 179 -27.27 0.04 -3.21
N ASN A 180 -26.22 -0.57 -2.66
CA ASN A 180 -26.29 -1.78 -1.83
C ASN A 180 -25.78 -1.45 -0.42
N PRO A 181 -26.31 -2.10 0.63
CA PRO A 181 -25.81 -1.90 1.99
C PRO A 181 -24.37 -2.43 2.12
N LEU A 182 -23.59 -1.85 3.05
CA LEU A 182 -22.19 -2.25 3.27
C LEU A 182 -22.09 -3.74 3.66
N SER A 183 -23.10 -4.29 4.34
CA SER A 183 -23.19 -5.72 4.66
C SER A 183 -23.13 -6.61 3.41
N SER A 184 -23.68 -6.18 2.27
CA SER A 184 -23.60 -6.95 1.02
C SER A 184 -22.17 -7.02 0.47
N PHE A 185 -21.38 -5.94 0.61
CA PHE A 185 -19.96 -5.96 0.25
C PHE A 185 -19.16 -6.85 1.21
N ARG A 186 -19.46 -6.80 2.51
CA ARG A 186 -18.91 -7.73 3.52
C ARG A 186 -19.19 -9.18 3.15
N ASP A 187 -20.43 -9.51 2.78
CA ASP A 187 -20.83 -10.87 2.39
C ASP A 187 -20.07 -11.35 1.14
N VAL A 188 -19.95 -10.49 0.12
CA VAL A 188 -19.14 -10.79 -1.08
C VAL A 188 -17.68 -11.04 -0.72
N MET A 189 -17.07 -10.20 0.12
CA MET A 189 -15.67 -10.37 0.52
C MET A 189 -15.46 -11.69 1.28
N ARG A 190 -16.37 -12.03 2.20
CA ARG A 190 -16.32 -13.30 2.94
C ARG A 190 -16.42 -14.49 2.00
N ASP A 191 -17.35 -14.45 1.06
CA ASP A 191 -17.54 -15.52 0.09
C ASP A 191 -16.33 -15.68 -0.84
N VAL A 192 -15.74 -14.57 -1.32
CA VAL A 192 -14.47 -14.62 -2.07
C VAL A 192 -13.36 -15.23 -1.23
N ALA A 193 -13.21 -14.80 0.03
CA ALA A 193 -12.16 -15.30 0.90
C ALA A 193 -12.25 -16.81 1.13
N ILE A 194 -13.46 -17.33 1.42
CA ILE A 194 -13.73 -18.77 1.56
C ILE A 194 -13.37 -19.51 0.26
N ASN A 195 -13.88 -19.04 -0.89
CA ASN A 195 -13.67 -19.72 -2.17
C ASN A 195 -12.20 -19.68 -2.64
N LYS A 196 -11.43 -18.68 -2.21
CA LYS A 196 -9.99 -18.56 -2.53
C LYS A 196 -9.07 -19.14 -1.46
N GLY A 197 -9.60 -19.63 -0.35
CA GLY A 197 -8.81 -20.18 0.75
C GLY A 197 -7.88 -19.14 1.39
N VAL A 198 -8.37 -17.91 1.57
CA VAL A 198 -7.64 -16.84 2.27
C VAL A 198 -8.40 -16.40 3.51
N GLU A 199 -7.70 -15.73 4.42
CA GLU A 199 -8.27 -15.30 5.69
C GLU A 199 -9.23 -14.12 5.52
N PHE A 200 -10.21 -14.04 6.42
CA PHE A 200 -11.22 -12.98 6.41
C PHE A 200 -11.46 -12.42 7.81
N TYR A 201 -11.50 -11.09 7.90
CA TYR A 201 -11.88 -10.36 9.10
C TYR A 201 -12.94 -9.32 8.78
N SER A 202 -13.95 -9.18 9.64
CA SER A 202 -15.07 -8.28 9.41
C SER A 202 -15.12 -7.19 10.46
N MET A 203 -14.59 -6.00 10.16
CA MET A 203 -14.82 -4.85 11.05
C MET A 203 -16.31 -4.51 11.16
N TYR A 204 -17.10 -4.83 10.14
CA TYR A 204 -18.55 -4.67 10.19
C TYR A 204 -19.20 -5.47 11.34
N ASP A 205 -18.77 -6.72 11.55
CA ASP A 205 -19.34 -7.59 12.57
C ASP A 205 -18.77 -7.33 13.97
N PHE A 206 -17.53 -6.83 14.04
CA PHE A 206 -16.82 -6.60 15.30
C PHE A 206 -16.89 -5.14 15.79
N MET A 207 -17.42 -4.22 14.99
CA MET A 207 -17.79 -2.87 15.43
C MET A 207 -19.31 -2.72 15.51
N ASN A 208 -19.77 -1.69 16.22
CA ASN A 208 -21.20 -1.38 16.21
C ASN A 208 -21.66 -0.99 14.80
N THR A 209 -22.63 -1.74 14.25
CA THR A 209 -23.21 -1.47 12.93
C THR A 209 -24.03 -0.18 12.88
N SER A 210 -24.34 0.44 14.02
CA SER A 210 -24.79 1.83 14.06
C SER A 210 -23.59 2.77 14.08
N TYR A 211 -23.46 3.60 13.02
CA TYR A 211 -22.44 4.65 12.98
C TYR A 211 -22.50 5.55 14.22
N ALA A 212 -23.70 6.00 14.63
CA ALA A 212 -23.84 6.88 15.79
C ALA A 212 -23.27 6.27 17.07
N LYS A 213 -23.48 4.96 17.28
CA LYS A 213 -22.95 4.24 18.45
C LYS A 213 -21.42 4.06 18.36
N SER A 214 -20.89 3.65 17.22
CA SER A 214 -19.43 3.50 17.04
C SER A 214 -18.71 4.86 17.06
N ASN A 215 -19.37 5.93 16.63
CA ASN A 215 -18.87 7.30 16.76
C ASN A 215 -18.84 7.78 18.21
N ALA A 216 -19.87 7.47 19.00
CA ALA A 216 -19.86 7.74 20.45
C ALA A 216 -18.76 6.99 21.20
N GLN A 217 -18.28 5.86 20.66
CA GLN A 217 -17.11 5.13 21.17
C GLN A 217 -15.76 5.76 20.76
N GLY A 218 -15.78 6.87 20.01
CA GLY A 218 -14.58 7.56 19.54
C GLY A 218 -13.86 6.84 18.40
N LEU A 219 -14.49 5.88 17.73
CA LEU A 219 -13.85 5.05 16.70
C LEU A 219 -13.63 5.78 15.37
N TRP A 220 -14.27 6.93 15.17
CA TRP A 220 -14.26 7.69 13.92
C TRP A 220 -13.59 9.04 14.08
N LYS A 221 -12.77 9.42 13.10
CA LYS A 221 -12.19 10.76 12.95
C LYS A 221 -13.18 11.69 12.25
N ASP A 222 -13.88 11.15 11.27
CA ASP A 222 -14.91 11.80 10.48
C ASP A 222 -15.94 10.75 10.03
N ASN A 223 -16.84 11.13 9.13
CA ASN A 223 -17.91 10.25 8.63
C ASN A 223 -17.43 8.95 7.95
N LEU A 224 -16.14 8.80 7.64
CA LEU A 224 -15.60 7.75 6.78
C LEU A 224 -14.31 7.11 7.31
N HIS A 225 -13.50 7.84 8.06
CA HIS A 225 -12.18 7.41 8.48
C HIS A 225 -12.16 7.08 9.97
N LEU A 226 -11.45 6.01 10.32
CA LEU A 226 -11.19 5.67 11.71
C LEU A 226 -10.34 6.76 12.38
N SER A 227 -10.62 7.00 13.66
CA SER A 227 -9.70 7.74 14.53
C SER A 227 -8.48 6.90 14.86
N ASN A 228 -7.51 7.48 15.59
CA ASN A 228 -6.40 6.70 16.15
C ASN A 228 -6.90 5.57 17.08
N VAL A 229 -8.01 5.80 17.79
CA VAL A 229 -8.65 4.79 18.65
C VAL A 229 -9.26 3.67 17.80
N GLY A 230 -9.99 4.02 16.74
CA GLY A 230 -10.55 3.03 15.81
C GLY A 230 -9.49 2.22 15.06
N ALA A 231 -8.41 2.88 14.63
CA ALA A 231 -7.27 2.21 13.99
C ALA A 231 -6.53 1.27 14.96
N ARG A 232 -6.35 1.69 16.23
CA ARG A 232 -5.79 0.83 17.27
C ARG A 232 -6.70 -0.37 17.55
N PHE A 233 -8.02 -0.17 17.58
CA PHE A 233 -8.98 -1.26 17.71
C PHE A 233 -8.78 -2.29 16.60
N LEU A 234 -8.76 -1.88 15.33
CA LEU A 234 -8.48 -2.79 14.20
C LEU A 234 -7.17 -3.56 14.41
N LEU A 235 -6.07 -2.86 14.70
CA LEU A 235 -4.78 -3.52 14.88
C LEU A 235 -4.84 -4.57 16.00
N ASN A 236 -5.46 -4.25 17.14
CA ASN A 236 -5.59 -5.20 18.25
C ASN A 236 -6.40 -6.44 17.86
N GLN A 237 -7.42 -6.29 17.02
CA GLN A 237 -8.20 -7.43 16.54
C GLN A 237 -7.39 -8.28 15.56
N LEU A 238 -6.68 -7.67 14.62
CA LEU A 238 -5.79 -8.40 13.71
C LEU A 238 -4.71 -9.14 14.48
N ASN A 239 -4.11 -8.47 15.46
CA ASN A 239 -3.09 -9.04 16.33
C ASN A 239 -3.61 -10.29 17.06
N LYS A 240 -4.74 -10.15 17.75
CA LYS A 240 -5.38 -11.22 18.53
C LYS A 240 -5.75 -12.45 17.69
N TYR A 241 -6.23 -12.26 16.47
CA TYR A 241 -6.78 -13.37 15.67
C TYR A 241 -5.81 -13.95 14.65
N PHE A 242 -4.77 -13.22 14.24
CA PHE A 242 -3.90 -13.63 13.14
C PHE A 242 -2.40 -13.52 13.42
N LEU A 243 -1.95 -12.56 14.24
CA LEU A 243 -0.51 -12.23 14.34
C LEU A 243 0.15 -12.70 15.64
N GLU A 244 -0.59 -12.81 16.74
CA GLU A 244 -0.11 -13.43 17.97
C GLU A 244 -0.38 -14.94 17.92
N GLN A 245 0.70 -15.72 17.93
CA GLN A 245 0.70 -17.15 18.26
C GLN A 245 1.61 -17.39 19.46
#